data_AF-A0A6A4HGD5-F1
#
_entry.id   AF-A0A6A4HGD5-F1
#
_cell.length_a   1.000
_cell.length_b   1.000
_cell.length_c   1.000
_cell.angle_alpha   90.00
_cell.angle_beta   90.00
_cell.angle_gamma   90.00
#
_symmetry.space_group_name_H-M   'P 1'
#
loop_
_entity.id
_entity.type
_entity.pdbx_description
1 polymer ?
#
loop_
_entity_poly.entity_id
_entity_poly.type
_entity_poly.pdbx_seq_one_letter_code
_entity_poly.pdbx_strand_id
1 'polypeptide(L)'
;MCSAIGARQYTATLSNIPEDWDNVEACMKTSFYVHGKAVSTSPICTVTPALNSTTIVQGRWIVDFDESDCVPVWSAISSECSSYGMRTYQADIHVPPGLDALASCKATPAIIQEKKLYPECELARQDDGTLVAKGHWNIPDTSCAPQWVRVTPHACYTYDQKRYTAVLDKIPHEMDPLKTCFEAPLRIPGDTGLLSPVYYWAFGIDRVRKPDSCGWDGGGMVGTWYLEHSDCRPTLISMQRYGCVGSGLQRFESEVADFGPYEEWYHLCTAIPYQWWGKTYLPVKCESRKSWGKTRRYVLYDIPTDQCA
;
A
#
# COMPACT_ATOMS: atom_id res chain seq x y z
N MET A 1 -32.62 25.97 -8.10
CA MET A 1 -31.26 25.43 -7.79
C MET A 1 -31.39 23.95 -7.47
N CYS A 2 -30.38 23.14 -7.73
CA CYS A 2 -30.42 21.72 -7.37
C CYS A 2 -30.41 21.59 -5.85
N SER A 3 -31.25 20.70 -5.31
CA SER A 3 -31.40 20.47 -3.87
C SER A 3 -30.80 19.15 -3.43
N ALA A 4 -30.74 18.16 -4.33
CA ALA A 4 -30.03 16.90 -4.15
C ALA A 4 -29.64 16.34 -5.54
N ILE A 5 -28.87 15.26 -5.58
CA ILE A 5 -28.51 14.59 -6.84
C ILE A 5 -29.78 14.10 -7.53
N GLY A 6 -30.00 14.54 -8.77
CA GLY A 6 -31.19 14.23 -9.55
C GLY A 6 -32.46 14.92 -9.06
N ALA A 7 -32.36 15.91 -8.15
CA ALA A 7 -33.52 16.63 -7.65
C ALA A 7 -33.32 18.16 -7.61
N ARG A 8 -34.36 18.88 -8.03
CA ARG A 8 -34.39 20.34 -8.09
C ARG A 8 -35.52 20.91 -7.26
N GLN A 9 -35.23 22.01 -6.59
CA GLN A 9 -36.25 22.79 -5.92
C GLN A 9 -36.88 23.79 -6.90
N TYR A 10 -38.20 23.71 -7.04
CA TYR A 10 -39.02 24.66 -7.78
C TYR A 10 -39.82 25.53 -6.83
N THR A 11 -40.01 26.80 -7.18
CA THR A 11 -40.89 27.73 -6.48
C THR A 11 -41.81 28.41 -7.47
N ALA A 12 -43.08 28.51 -7.12
CA ALA A 12 -44.07 29.23 -7.91
C ALA A 12 -44.96 30.07 -6.99
N THR A 13 -45.37 31.22 -7.48
CA THR A 13 -46.30 32.09 -6.78
C THR A 13 -47.71 31.81 -7.28
N LEU A 14 -48.61 31.52 -6.36
CA LEU A 14 -50.03 31.40 -6.64
C LEU A 14 -50.66 32.80 -6.61
N SER A 15 -51.33 33.17 -7.70
CA SER A 15 -52.04 34.44 -7.85
C SER A 15 -53.54 34.20 -8.06
N ASN A 16 -54.33 35.26 -7.87
CA ASN A 16 -55.79 35.24 -8.04
C ASN A 16 -56.53 34.27 -7.11
N ILE A 17 -56.08 34.17 -5.85
CA ILE A 17 -56.82 33.45 -4.82
C ILE A 17 -58.03 34.31 -4.42
N PRO A 18 -59.26 33.79 -4.48
CA PRO A 18 -60.46 34.45 -3.96
C PRO A 18 -60.28 34.91 -2.51
N GLU A 19 -60.83 36.07 -2.18
CA GLU A 19 -60.64 36.72 -0.87
C GLU A 19 -61.19 35.90 0.31
N ASP A 20 -62.14 35.01 0.02
CA ASP A 20 -62.80 34.10 0.96
C ASP A 20 -62.12 32.72 1.09
N TRP A 21 -61.08 32.43 0.29
CA TRP A 21 -60.41 31.13 0.30
C TRP A 21 -59.14 31.14 1.17
N ASP A 22 -58.94 30.09 1.98
CA ASP A 22 -57.70 29.90 2.72
C ASP A 22 -56.50 29.75 1.77
N ASN A 23 -55.56 30.68 1.93
CA ASN A 23 -54.36 30.80 1.11
C ASN A 23 -53.49 29.52 1.11
N VAL A 24 -53.36 28.85 2.26
CA VAL A 24 -52.54 27.64 2.39
C VAL A 24 -53.25 26.46 1.74
N GLU A 25 -54.55 26.33 1.96
CA GLU A 25 -55.39 25.29 1.35
C GLU A 25 -55.39 25.40 -0.18
N ALA A 26 -55.53 26.62 -0.73
CA ALA A 26 -55.46 26.87 -2.15
C ALA A 26 -54.11 26.44 -2.75
N CYS A 27 -52.99 26.76 -2.07
CA CYS A 27 -51.66 26.33 -2.47
C CYS A 27 -51.49 24.80 -2.44
N MET A 28 -52.00 24.13 -1.41
CA MET A 28 -51.90 22.68 -1.26
C MET A 28 -52.75 21.91 -2.29
N LYS A 29 -53.88 22.47 -2.71
CA LYS A 29 -54.81 21.84 -3.67
C LYS A 29 -54.47 22.13 -5.14
N THR A 30 -53.69 23.16 -5.41
CA THR A 30 -53.36 23.54 -6.78
C THR A 30 -52.36 22.54 -7.39
N SER A 31 -52.72 21.95 -8.52
CA SER A 31 -51.83 21.04 -9.24
C SER A 31 -50.67 21.82 -9.89
N PHE A 32 -49.47 21.27 -9.79
CA PHE A 32 -48.25 21.83 -10.36
C PHE A 32 -47.66 20.84 -11.37
N TYR A 33 -47.20 21.34 -12.52
CA TYR A 33 -46.64 20.53 -13.60
C TYR A 33 -45.22 20.97 -13.89
N VAL A 34 -44.29 20.02 -13.97
CA VAL A 34 -42.90 20.24 -14.37
C VAL A 34 -42.58 19.23 -15.47
N HIS A 35 -41.95 19.71 -16.55
CA HIS A 35 -41.61 18.89 -17.72
C HIS A 35 -42.81 18.09 -18.30
N GLY A 36 -44.01 18.65 -18.21
CA GLY A 36 -45.25 18.00 -18.68
C GLY A 36 -45.79 16.88 -17.78
N LYS A 37 -45.19 16.64 -16.61
CA LYS A 37 -45.68 15.67 -15.60
C LYS A 37 -46.25 16.40 -14.40
N ALA A 38 -47.36 15.87 -13.86
CA ALA A 38 -47.93 16.37 -12.62
C ALA A 38 -47.01 16.01 -11.44
N VAL A 39 -46.66 16.99 -10.62
CA VAL A 39 -45.86 16.79 -9.40
C VAL A 39 -46.79 16.23 -8.32
N SER A 40 -46.54 15.00 -7.87
CA SER A 40 -47.36 14.31 -6.87
C SER A 40 -47.03 14.70 -5.43
N THR A 41 -45.90 15.35 -5.19
CA THR A 41 -45.49 15.80 -3.86
C THR A 41 -46.23 17.07 -3.46
N SER A 42 -46.76 17.12 -2.23
CA SER A 42 -47.41 18.32 -1.72
C SER A 42 -46.41 19.47 -1.57
N PRO A 43 -46.77 20.71 -1.96
CA PRO A 43 -45.90 21.87 -1.76
C PRO A 43 -45.66 22.17 -0.29
N ILE A 44 -44.52 22.80 0.00
CA ILE A 44 -44.37 23.62 1.19
C ILE A 44 -44.89 25.02 0.84
N CYS A 45 -45.98 25.44 1.48
CA CYS A 45 -46.64 26.71 1.22
C CYS A 45 -46.19 27.78 2.24
N THR A 46 -45.79 28.95 1.75
CA THR A 46 -45.45 30.11 2.57
C THR A 46 -46.28 31.31 2.17
N VAL A 47 -46.81 32.03 3.16
CA VAL A 47 -47.66 33.20 2.98
C VAL A 47 -46.92 34.44 3.46
N THR A 48 -46.73 35.42 2.58
CA THR A 48 -46.04 36.68 2.92
C THR A 48 -46.87 37.92 2.53
N PRO A 49 -46.88 38.98 3.36
CA PRO A 49 -47.54 40.23 3.02
C PRO A 49 -46.73 41.00 1.97
N ALA A 50 -47.38 41.44 0.89
CA ALA A 50 -46.77 42.31 -0.12
C ALA A 50 -46.94 43.80 0.22
N LEU A 51 -46.12 44.64 -0.41
CA LEU A 51 -46.07 46.10 -0.25
C LEU A 51 -47.41 46.83 -0.48
N ASN A 52 -48.39 46.18 -1.13
CA ASN A 52 -49.68 46.76 -1.51
C ASN A 52 -50.88 46.15 -0.77
N SER A 53 -50.67 45.56 0.41
CA SER A 53 -51.70 44.83 1.18
C SER A 53 -52.25 43.58 0.48
N THR A 54 -51.61 43.11 -0.59
CA THR A 54 -51.93 41.83 -1.22
C THR A 54 -51.13 40.70 -0.57
N THR A 55 -51.78 39.56 -0.37
CA THR A 55 -51.12 38.36 0.16
C THR A 55 -50.44 37.60 -0.98
N ILE A 56 -49.15 37.30 -0.85
CA ILE A 56 -48.42 36.43 -1.77
C ILE A 56 -48.36 35.04 -1.16
N VAL A 57 -48.85 34.06 -1.91
CA VAL A 57 -48.74 32.65 -1.56
C VAL A 57 -47.72 32.01 -2.47
N GLN A 58 -46.64 31.48 -1.90
CA GLN A 58 -45.60 30.79 -2.65
C GLN A 58 -45.60 29.30 -2.28
N GLY A 59 -45.71 28.45 -3.29
CA GLY A 59 -45.51 27.01 -3.17
C GLY A 59 -44.07 26.64 -3.52
N ARG A 60 -43.55 25.63 -2.83
CA ARG A 60 -42.20 25.09 -3.06
C ARG A 60 -42.24 23.57 -3.15
N TRP A 61 -41.65 23.02 -4.20
CA TRP A 61 -41.61 21.57 -4.47
C TRP A 61 -40.17 21.10 -4.63
N ILE A 62 -39.91 19.88 -4.22
CA ILE A 62 -38.71 19.13 -4.61
C ILE A 62 -39.16 18.14 -5.69
N VAL A 63 -38.61 18.30 -6.89
CA VAL A 63 -38.87 17.44 -8.05
C VAL A 63 -37.63 16.57 -8.27
N ASP A 64 -37.82 15.26 -8.31
CA ASP A 64 -36.75 14.24 -8.37
C ASP A 64 -36.81 13.39 -9.66
N PHE A 65 -37.58 13.83 -10.66
CA PHE A 65 -37.69 13.18 -11.96
C PHE A 65 -37.29 14.14 -13.08
N ASP A 66 -36.69 13.59 -14.14
CA ASP A 66 -36.25 14.32 -15.35
C ASP A 66 -35.34 15.53 -15.07
N GLU A 67 -34.62 15.54 -13.95
CA GLU A 67 -33.66 16.59 -13.58
C GLU A 67 -32.22 16.17 -13.91
N SER A 68 -31.93 15.87 -15.17
CA SER A 68 -30.58 15.47 -15.62
C SER A 68 -29.51 16.53 -15.32
N ASP A 69 -29.88 17.80 -15.35
CA ASP A 69 -29.00 18.92 -15.01
C ASP A 69 -28.58 18.94 -13.53
N CYS A 70 -29.28 18.20 -12.66
CA CYS A 70 -28.94 18.05 -11.24
C CYS A 70 -28.18 16.75 -10.95
N VAL A 71 -27.68 16.06 -11.98
CA VAL A 71 -26.85 14.87 -11.82
C VAL A 71 -25.38 15.26 -12.05
N PRO A 72 -24.49 15.05 -11.06
CA PRO A 72 -23.06 15.23 -11.25
C PRO A 72 -22.50 14.30 -12.32
N VAL A 73 -21.54 14.79 -13.11
CA VAL A 73 -20.94 14.05 -14.21
C VAL A 73 -19.42 14.02 -14.08
N TRP A 74 -18.84 12.83 -14.26
CA TRP A 74 -17.38 12.67 -14.31
C TRP A 74 -16.81 13.21 -15.62
N SER A 75 -15.66 13.87 -15.52
CA SER A 75 -14.80 14.15 -16.67
C SER A 75 -14.18 12.85 -17.22
N ALA A 76 -13.33 12.98 -18.24
CA ALA A 76 -12.62 11.84 -18.81
C ALA A 76 -11.78 11.13 -17.73
N ILE A 77 -12.04 9.84 -17.53
CA ILE A 77 -11.32 9.03 -16.56
C ILE A 77 -9.92 8.72 -17.12
N SER A 78 -8.90 9.16 -16.40
CA SER A 78 -7.50 8.80 -16.64
C SER A 78 -7.08 7.66 -15.71
N SER A 79 -6.01 6.95 -16.05
CA SER A 79 -5.48 5.87 -15.21
C SER A 79 -3.98 5.73 -15.34
N GLU A 80 -3.32 5.41 -14.23
CA GLU A 80 -1.88 5.16 -14.16
C GLU A 80 -1.56 4.09 -13.11
N CYS A 81 -0.41 3.42 -13.25
CA CYS A 81 0.07 2.52 -12.22
C CYS A 81 0.67 3.33 -11.06
N SER A 82 0.13 3.15 -9.85
CA SER A 82 0.49 3.99 -8.69
C SER A 82 1.32 3.26 -7.63
N SER A 83 1.17 1.95 -7.53
CA SER A 83 1.93 1.07 -6.63
C SER A 83 1.94 -0.36 -7.15
N TYR A 84 2.73 -1.24 -6.53
CA TYR A 84 2.85 -2.63 -6.97
C TYR A 84 1.48 -3.32 -7.08
N GLY A 85 1.12 -3.72 -8.30
CA GLY A 85 -0.13 -4.42 -8.59
C GLY A 85 -1.39 -3.57 -8.45
N MET A 86 -1.26 -2.23 -8.46
CA MET A 86 -2.38 -1.30 -8.30
C MET A 86 -2.39 -0.26 -9.42
N ARG A 87 -3.57 -0.06 -10.02
CA ARG A 87 -3.85 1.03 -10.95
C ARG A 87 -4.77 2.03 -10.27
N THR A 88 -4.37 3.30 -10.27
CA THR A 88 -5.24 4.39 -9.82
C THR A 88 -5.94 4.98 -11.03
N TYR A 89 -7.27 4.98 -11.00
CA TYR A 89 -8.10 5.74 -11.91
C TYR A 89 -8.46 7.06 -11.23
N GLN A 90 -8.55 8.14 -12.00
CA GLN A 90 -8.93 9.44 -11.46
C GLN A 90 -9.69 10.28 -12.47
N ALA A 91 -10.61 11.09 -11.95
CA ALA A 91 -11.40 12.04 -12.73
C ALA A 91 -11.90 13.18 -11.84
N ASP A 92 -12.01 14.37 -12.43
CA ASP A 92 -12.69 15.50 -11.81
C ASP A 92 -14.21 15.34 -11.98
N ILE A 93 -14.98 15.76 -10.97
CA ILE A 93 -16.45 15.78 -11.05
C ILE A 93 -16.98 17.17 -11.35
N HIS A 94 -17.85 17.27 -12.37
CA HIS A 94 -18.65 18.46 -12.59
C HIS A 94 -19.90 18.39 -11.73
N VAL A 95 -20.02 19.33 -10.78
CA VAL A 95 -21.09 19.36 -9.79
C VAL A 95 -22.05 20.51 -10.11
N PRO A 96 -23.34 20.22 -10.31
CA PRO A 96 -24.35 21.24 -10.56
C PRO A 96 -24.43 22.30 -9.46
N PRO A 97 -24.72 23.57 -9.79
CA PRO A 97 -24.89 24.63 -8.80
C PRO A 97 -25.96 24.31 -7.76
N GLY A 98 -25.62 24.50 -6.49
CA GLY A 98 -26.49 24.22 -5.34
C GLY A 98 -26.18 22.91 -4.61
N LEU A 99 -25.35 22.04 -5.19
CA LEU A 99 -24.87 20.82 -4.53
C LEU A 99 -23.48 21.02 -3.91
N ASP A 100 -23.22 20.30 -2.82
CA ASP A 100 -21.89 20.26 -2.21
C ASP A 100 -20.96 19.36 -3.04
N ALA A 101 -19.78 19.87 -3.39
CA ALA A 101 -18.87 19.18 -4.30
C ALA A 101 -18.33 17.86 -3.73
N LEU A 102 -17.98 17.85 -2.44
CA LEU A 102 -17.38 16.69 -1.79
C LEU A 102 -18.42 15.60 -1.53
N ALA A 103 -19.61 15.97 -1.06
CA ALA A 103 -20.74 15.05 -0.90
C ALA A 103 -21.19 14.48 -2.24
N SER A 104 -21.23 15.30 -3.28
CA SER A 104 -21.58 14.86 -4.65
C SER A 104 -20.56 13.88 -5.19
N CYS A 105 -19.26 14.15 -5.01
CA CYS A 105 -18.19 13.24 -5.40
C CYS A 105 -18.34 11.85 -4.75
N LYS A 106 -18.56 11.81 -3.43
CA LYS A 106 -18.71 10.55 -2.67
C LYS A 106 -19.97 9.76 -3.03
N ALA A 107 -21.03 10.46 -3.43
CA ALA A 107 -22.32 9.84 -3.77
C ALA A 107 -22.44 9.47 -5.26
N THR A 108 -21.53 9.93 -6.10
CA THR A 108 -21.56 9.65 -7.55
C THR A 108 -20.60 8.51 -7.89
N PRO A 109 -21.07 7.36 -8.38
CA PRO A 109 -20.19 6.27 -8.77
C PRO A 109 -19.68 6.46 -10.20
N ALA A 110 -18.56 5.82 -10.53
CA ALA A 110 -18.09 5.65 -11.90
C ALA A 110 -18.27 4.19 -12.35
N ILE A 111 -18.36 3.96 -13.66
CA ILE A 111 -18.32 2.62 -14.24
C ILE A 111 -16.90 2.38 -14.73
N ILE A 112 -16.15 1.54 -14.02
CA ILE A 112 -14.76 1.20 -14.35
C ILE A 112 -14.68 -0.32 -14.45
N GLN A 113 -14.18 -0.83 -15.58
CA GLN A 113 -14.14 -2.28 -15.87
C GLN A 113 -15.52 -2.94 -15.67
N GLU A 114 -16.57 -2.31 -16.20
CA GLU A 114 -17.98 -2.76 -16.11
C GLU A 114 -18.55 -2.83 -14.68
N LYS A 115 -17.83 -2.30 -13.69
CA LYS A 115 -18.26 -2.28 -12.28
C LYS A 115 -18.58 -0.86 -11.83
N LYS A 116 -19.67 -0.72 -11.09
CA LYS A 116 -20.06 0.52 -10.43
C LYS A 116 -19.23 0.68 -9.16
N LEU A 117 -18.32 1.66 -9.13
CA LEU A 117 -17.39 1.90 -8.04
C LEU A 117 -17.52 3.33 -7.50
N TYR A 118 -17.41 3.47 -6.18
CA TYR A 118 -17.42 4.76 -5.51
C TYR A 118 -15.99 5.23 -5.24
N PRO A 119 -15.68 6.52 -5.48
CA PRO A 119 -14.34 7.05 -5.31
C PRO A 119 -13.98 7.34 -3.85
N GLU A 120 -12.68 7.37 -3.59
CA GLU A 120 -12.11 8.25 -2.57
C GLU A 120 -12.06 9.68 -3.12
N CYS A 121 -12.56 10.66 -2.37
CA CYS A 121 -12.73 12.02 -2.85
C CYS A 121 -11.86 13.02 -2.10
N GLU A 122 -11.22 13.89 -2.85
CA GLU A 122 -10.48 15.04 -2.35
C GLU A 122 -10.91 16.33 -3.05
N LEU A 123 -10.68 17.48 -2.39
CA LEU A 123 -10.86 18.79 -3.00
C LEU A 123 -9.50 19.26 -3.53
N ALA A 124 -9.42 19.47 -4.83
CA ALA A 124 -8.25 20.03 -5.50
C ALA A 124 -8.53 21.48 -5.90
N ARG A 125 -7.52 22.35 -5.77
CA ARG A 125 -7.55 23.68 -6.38
C ARG A 125 -7.07 23.57 -7.82
N GLN A 126 -7.86 24.08 -8.75
CA GLN A 126 -7.43 24.29 -10.12
C GLN A 126 -6.64 25.60 -10.27
N ASP A 127 -5.98 25.77 -11.43
CA ASP A 127 -5.14 26.92 -11.74
C ASP A 127 -5.89 28.26 -11.71
N ASP A 128 -7.20 28.23 -11.99
CA ASP A 128 -8.10 29.38 -11.91
C ASP A 128 -8.57 29.71 -10.48
N GLY A 129 -8.10 28.94 -9.49
CA GLY A 129 -8.46 29.07 -8.08
C GLY A 129 -9.78 28.40 -7.69
N THR A 130 -10.50 27.77 -8.63
CA THR A 130 -11.73 27.03 -8.34
C THR A 130 -11.42 25.73 -7.58
N LEU A 131 -12.31 25.35 -6.68
CA LEU A 131 -12.24 24.08 -5.97
C LEU A 131 -13.08 23.06 -6.72
N VAL A 132 -12.43 22.00 -7.19
CA VAL A 132 -13.07 20.88 -7.87
C VAL A 132 -12.85 19.63 -7.05
N ALA A 133 -13.90 18.84 -6.88
CA ALA A 133 -13.75 17.53 -6.25
C ALA A 133 -13.19 16.54 -7.27
N LYS A 134 -12.17 15.78 -6.87
CA LYS A 134 -11.55 14.73 -7.68
C LYS A 134 -11.83 13.38 -7.03
N GLY A 135 -12.25 12.43 -7.84
CA GLY A 135 -12.45 11.04 -7.45
C GLY A 135 -11.25 10.19 -7.81
N HIS A 136 -10.86 9.30 -6.90
CA HIS A 136 -9.80 8.32 -7.07
C HIS A 136 -10.32 6.91 -6.84
N TRP A 137 -9.93 5.97 -7.69
CA TRP A 137 -10.24 4.55 -7.55
C TRP A 137 -8.97 3.72 -7.67
N ASN A 138 -8.56 3.09 -6.58
CA ASN A 138 -7.42 2.18 -6.54
C ASN A 138 -7.92 0.76 -6.84
N ILE A 139 -7.58 0.24 -8.01
CA ILE A 139 -8.05 -1.07 -8.49
C ILE A 139 -6.85 -2.01 -8.67
N PRO A 140 -6.88 -3.23 -8.10
CA PRO A 140 -5.85 -4.23 -8.33
C PRO A 140 -5.69 -4.52 -9.82
N ASP A 141 -4.46 -4.42 -10.33
CA ASP A 141 -4.12 -4.64 -11.73
C ASP A 141 -2.75 -5.30 -11.84
N THR A 142 -2.73 -6.54 -12.30
CA THR A 142 -1.49 -7.32 -12.47
C THR A 142 -0.56 -6.74 -13.54
N SER A 143 -1.05 -5.90 -14.45
CA SER A 143 -0.18 -5.18 -15.40
C SER A 143 0.70 -4.14 -14.71
N CYS A 144 0.30 -3.68 -13.51
CA CYS A 144 1.09 -2.78 -12.65
C CYS A 144 1.97 -3.54 -11.64
N ALA A 145 2.12 -4.87 -11.78
CA ALA A 145 2.98 -5.69 -10.95
C ALA A 145 4.25 -6.08 -11.73
N PRO A 146 5.34 -5.29 -11.64
CA PRO A 146 6.62 -5.66 -12.25
C PRO A 146 7.13 -6.99 -11.69
N GLN A 147 7.98 -7.66 -12.46
CA GLN A 147 8.37 -9.03 -12.16
C GLN A 147 9.85 -9.11 -11.83
N TRP A 148 10.17 -9.87 -10.80
CA TRP A 148 11.54 -10.24 -10.49
C TRP A 148 12.06 -11.25 -11.50
N VAL A 149 13.17 -10.92 -12.14
CA VAL A 149 13.86 -11.79 -13.10
C VAL A 149 15.30 -12.03 -12.65
N ARG A 150 15.94 -13.07 -13.20
CA ARG A 150 17.36 -13.39 -12.96
C ARG A 150 17.68 -13.55 -11.46
N VAL A 151 16.82 -14.24 -10.72
CA VAL A 151 17.06 -14.56 -9.31
C VAL A 151 18.36 -15.35 -9.22
N THR A 152 19.36 -14.76 -8.56
CA THR A 152 20.72 -15.29 -8.48
C THR A 152 21.07 -15.53 -7.01
N PRO A 153 21.28 -16.80 -6.60
CA PRO A 153 21.87 -17.08 -5.30
C PRO A 153 23.34 -16.68 -5.29
N HIS A 154 23.79 -16.09 -4.19
CA HIS A 154 25.19 -15.77 -3.94
C HIS A 154 25.81 -16.74 -2.93
N ALA A 155 27.09 -16.53 -2.65
CA ALA A 155 27.78 -17.15 -1.53
C ALA A 155 27.11 -16.79 -0.19
N CYS A 156 27.39 -17.58 0.84
CA CYS A 156 26.94 -17.30 2.19
C CYS A 156 27.40 -15.91 2.66
N TYR A 157 26.45 -15.14 3.20
CA TYR A 157 26.69 -13.78 3.65
C TYR A 157 27.12 -13.77 5.10
N THR A 158 26.33 -14.36 5.99
CA THR A 158 26.64 -14.51 7.42
C THR A 158 26.27 -15.92 7.88
N TYR A 159 26.56 -16.26 9.13
CA TYR A 159 26.14 -17.54 9.71
C TYR A 159 24.63 -17.71 9.51
N ASP A 160 24.25 -18.84 8.95
CA ASP A 160 22.86 -19.16 8.60
C ASP A 160 22.20 -18.31 7.52
N GLN A 161 22.90 -17.39 6.85
CA GLN A 161 22.26 -16.56 5.83
C GLN A 161 22.97 -16.58 4.49
N LYS A 162 22.17 -16.79 3.45
CA LYS A 162 22.58 -16.70 2.06
C LYS A 162 21.98 -15.46 1.41
N ARG A 163 22.80 -14.76 0.63
CA ARG A 163 22.34 -13.57 -0.11
C ARG A 163 21.75 -14.00 -1.45
N TYR A 164 20.63 -13.40 -1.81
CA TYR A 164 19.99 -13.52 -3.13
C TYR A 164 19.85 -12.14 -3.73
N THR A 165 20.00 -12.03 -5.05
CA THR A 165 19.66 -10.81 -5.79
C THR A 165 18.76 -11.13 -6.97
N ALA A 166 17.91 -10.20 -7.36
CA ALA A 166 17.08 -10.30 -8.55
C ALA A 166 16.88 -8.91 -9.14
N VAL A 167 16.75 -8.85 -10.47
CA VAL A 167 16.47 -7.60 -11.19
C VAL A 167 14.96 -7.42 -11.27
N LEU A 168 14.46 -6.23 -10.95
CA LEU A 168 13.06 -5.89 -11.15
C LEU A 168 12.86 -5.43 -12.59
N ASP A 169 12.08 -6.19 -13.35
CA ASP A 169 11.84 -5.95 -14.76
C ASP A 169 10.41 -5.44 -15.02
N LYS A 170 10.22 -4.75 -16.16
CA LYS A 170 8.94 -4.20 -16.62
C LYS A 170 8.29 -3.23 -15.62
N ILE A 171 9.09 -2.37 -15.00
CA ILE A 171 8.58 -1.29 -14.16
C ILE A 171 7.82 -0.30 -15.07
N PRO A 172 6.52 -0.05 -14.84
CA PRO A 172 5.79 0.99 -15.56
C PRO A 172 6.46 2.36 -15.42
N HIS A 173 6.47 3.15 -16.50
CA HIS A 173 7.21 4.41 -16.57
C HIS A 173 6.74 5.47 -15.58
N GLU A 174 5.49 5.36 -15.12
CA GLU A 174 4.85 6.26 -14.16
C GLU A 174 5.30 5.97 -12.72
N MET A 175 5.84 4.78 -12.46
CA MET A 175 6.16 4.33 -11.10
C MET A 175 7.60 4.70 -10.71
N ASP A 176 7.78 5.08 -9.44
CA ASP A 176 9.12 5.24 -8.87
C ASP A 176 9.81 3.87 -8.72
N PRO A 177 10.95 3.60 -9.41
CA PRO A 177 11.56 2.28 -9.41
C PRO A 177 11.99 1.81 -8.02
N LEU A 178 12.48 2.72 -7.16
CA LEU A 178 13.02 2.37 -5.86
C LEU A 178 11.92 1.98 -4.87
N LYS A 179 10.85 2.77 -4.80
CA LYS A 179 9.65 2.47 -4.03
C LYS A 179 9.04 1.16 -4.51
N THR A 180 8.93 0.98 -5.81
CA THR A 180 8.36 -0.24 -6.41
C THR A 180 9.16 -1.49 -6.04
N CYS A 181 10.49 -1.37 -5.98
CA CYS A 181 11.37 -2.45 -5.51
C CYS A 181 11.04 -2.91 -4.09
N PHE A 182 10.86 -1.99 -3.14
CA PHE A 182 10.50 -2.35 -1.76
C PHE A 182 9.07 -2.88 -1.63
N GLU A 183 8.18 -2.56 -2.57
CA GLU A 183 6.80 -3.06 -2.57
C GLU A 183 6.67 -4.44 -3.21
N ALA A 184 7.48 -4.73 -4.24
CA ALA A 184 7.40 -5.95 -5.03
C ALA A 184 7.90 -7.18 -4.26
N PRO A 185 7.03 -8.15 -3.95
CA PRO A 185 7.46 -9.36 -3.28
C PRO A 185 8.05 -10.38 -4.27
N LEU A 186 9.01 -11.17 -3.82
CA LEU A 186 9.55 -12.31 -4.55
C LEU A 186 9.16 -13.62 -3.85
N ARG A 187 8.82 -14.63 -4.67
CA ARG A 187 8.72 -16.03 -4.24
C ARG A 187 10.06 -16.70 -4.52
N ILE A 188 10.75 -17.13 -3.47
CA ILE A 188 12.03 -17.84 -3.59
C ILE A 188 11.80 -19.28 -3.16
N PRO A 189 11.83 -20.25 -4.09
CA PRO A 189 11.70 -21.67 -3.75
C PRO A 189 12.90 -22.14 -2.91
N GLY A 190 12.66 -22.82 -1.78
CA GLY A 190 13.68 -23.66 -1.13
C GLY A 190 14.37 -23.10 0.13
N ASP A 191 13.62 -22.52 1.07
CA ASP A 191 14.12 -22.28 2.44
C ASP A 191 13.77 -23.49 3.33
N THR A 192 14.71 -24.42 3.51
CA THR A 192 14.56 -25.57 4.41
C THR A 192 15.68 -25.61 5.44
N GLY A 193 15.58 -24.77 6.46
CA GLY A 193 16.04 -25.18 7.79
C GLY A 193 15.09 -26.24 8.36
N LEU A 194 15.55 -27.50 8.42
CA LEU A 194 15.04 -28.61 9.26
C LEU A 194 13.72 -29.32 8.93
N LEU A 195 12.93 -28.96 7.90
CA LEU A 195 11.69 -29.69 7.58
C LEU A 195 11.75 -30.47 6.25
N SER A 196 11.23 -31.70 6.27
CA SER A 196 11.24 -32.67 5.17
C SER A 196 10.48 -32.15 3.93
N PRO A 197 10.95 -32.42 2.70
CA PRO A 197 10.28 -32.02 1.45
C PRO A 197 8.81 -32.42 1.37
N VAL A 198 8.41 -33.53 2.01
CA VAL A 198 7.04 -34.06 2.02
C VAL A 198 6.07 -33.15 2.78
N TYR A 199 6.54 -32.37 3.76
CA TYR A 199 5.71 -31.48 4.55
C TYR A 199 5.30 -30.21 3.77
N TYR A 200 6.12 -29.76 2.80
CA TYR A 200 5.87 -28.52 2.07
C TYR A 200 4.77 -28.62 1.01
N TRP A 201 4.70 -29.74 0.29
CA TRP A 201 3.61 -29.98 -0.67
C TRP A 201 2.24 -30.12 0.01
N ALA A 202 2.23 -30.51 1.30
CA ALA A 202 1.02 -30.65 2.10
C ALA A 202 0.56 -29.35 2.78
N PHE A 203 1.47 -28.40 3.06
CA PHE A 203 1.17 -27.20 3.87
C PHE A 203 1.50 -25.83 3.22
N GLY A 204 2.06 -25.80 2.00
CA GLY A 204 2.06 -24.60 1.15
C GLY A 204 2.75 -23.35 1.72
N ILE A 205 3.81 -23.50 2.51
CA ILE A 205 4.54 -22.35 3.09
C ILE A 205 5.55 -21.80 2.08
N ASP A 206 5.06 -21.23 0.99
CA ASP A 206 5.83 -20.35 0.12
C ASP A 206 5.96 -18.98 0.82
N ARG A 207 7.14 -18.66 1.36
CA ARG A 207 7.38 -17.36 1.99
C ARG A 207 7.56 -16.30 0.92
N VAL A 208 6.47 -15.62 0.58
CA VAL A 208 6.47 -14.37 -0.18
C VAL A 208 7.17 -13.30 0.66
N ARG A 209 8.33 -12.77 0.21
CA ARG A 209 9.09 -11.74 0.93
C ARG A 209 9.45 -10.55 0.06
N LYS A 210 9.38 -9.35 0.64
CA LYS A 210 9.93 -8.12 0.07
C LYS A 210 11.46 -8.10 0.24
N PRO A 211 12.20 -7.39 -0.62
CA PRO A 211 13.66 -7.28 -0.49
C PRO A 211 14.05 -6.55 0.79
N ASP A 212 15.19 -6.94 1.36
CA ASP A 212 15.80 -6.29 2.52
C ASP A 212 16.49 -4.97 2.12
N SER A 213 16.96 -4.89 0.87
CA SER A 213 17.49 -3.67 0.29
C SER A 213 17.24 -3.58 -1.22
N CYS A 214 17.21 -2.35 -1.73
CA CYS A 214 17.01 -2.02 -3.13
C CYS A 214 18.08 -1.05 -3.60
N GLY A 215 18.56 -1.21 -4.83
CA GLY A 215 19.56 -0.32 -5.42
C GLY A 215 19.69 -0.50 -6.93
N TRP A 216 20.36 0.45 -7.58
CA TRP A 216 20.67 0.36 -9.00
C TRP A 216 21.96 -0.42 -9.22
N ASP A 217 21.93 -1.39 -10.14
CA ASP A 217 23.10 -2.11 -10.62
C ASP A 217 23.00 -2.31 -12.14
N GLY A 218 24.04 -1.90 -12.88
CA GLY A 218 24.10 -2.06 -14.33
C GLY A 218 22.90 -1.48 -15.11
N GLY A 219 22.24 -0.44 -14.59
CA GLY A 219 21.05 0.18 -15.19
C GLY A 219 19.72 -0.52 -14.86
N GLY A 220 19.74 -1.60 -14.08
CA GLY A 220 18.55 -2.26 -13.56
C GLY A 220 18.33 -1.95 -12.08
N MET A 221 17.05 -1.92 -11.66
CA MET A 221 16.71 -1.91 -10.24
C MET A 221 16.87 -3.33 -9.69
N VAL A 222 17.64 -3.49 -8.61
CA VAL A 222 17.98 -4.78 -8.01
C VAL A 222 17.50 -4.83 -6.57
N GLY A 223 16.75 -5.89 -6.26
CA GLY A 223 16.42 -6.26 -4.88
C GLY A 223 17.45 -7.24 -4.34
N THR A 224 17.74 -7.14 -3.05
CA THR A 224 18.60 -8.07 -2.31
C THR A 224 17.83 -8.68 -1.14
N TRP A 225 17.97 -9.98 -0.94
CA TRP A 225 17.40 -10.73 0.17
C TRP A 225 18.50 -11.48 0.93
N TYR A 226 18.38 -11.55 2.26
CA TYR A 226 19.21 -12.38 3.13
C TYR A 226 18.31 -13.45 3.74
N LEU A 227 18.38 -14.66 3.20
CA LEU A 227 17.51 -15.76 3.61
C LEU A 227 18.25 -16.76 4.46
N GLU A 228 17.53 -17.39 5.37
CA GLU A 228 18.07 -18.49 6.16
C GLU A 228 18.48 -19.64 5.25
N HIS A 229 19.66 -20.20 5.48
CA HIS A 229 20.15 -21.35 4.73
C HIS A 229 21.17 -22.12 5.56
N SER A 230 20.86 -23.39 5.86
CA SER A 230 21.67 -24.21 6.75
C SER A 230 23.01 -24.66 6.16
N ASP A 231 23.19 -24.51 4.84
CA ASP A 231 24.51 -24.70 4.19
C ASP A 231 25.49 -23.58 4.56
N CYS A 232 25.01 -22.44 5.06
CA CYS A 232 25.81 -21.31 5.54
C CYS A 232 26.24 -21.46 7.00
N ARG A 233 26.52 -22.69 7.43
CA ARG A 233 27.02 -23.04 8.77
C ARG A 233 28.42 -23.62 8.67
N PRO A 234 29.47 -22.79 8.75
CA PRO A 234 30.84 -23.30 8.87
C PRO A 234 31.00 -24.16 10.13
N THR A 235 31.76 -25.24 10.04
CA THR A 235 31.92 -26.20 11.15
C THR A 235 33.06 -25.78 12.07
N LEU A 236 32.81 -25.84 13.38
CA LEU A 236 33.84 -25.74 14.42
C LEU A 236 34.43 -27.12 14.69
N ILE A 237 35.68 -27.37 14.28
CA ILE A 237 36.28 -28.71 14.31
C ILE A 237 36.85 -29.09 15.68
N SER A 238 37.39 -28.13 16.45
CA SER A 238 38.00 -28.45 17.75
C SER A 238 38.11 -27.21 18.62
N MET A 239 37.19 -27.04 19.56
CA MET A 239 37.25 -25.94 20.53
C MET A 239 38.32 -26.24 21.60
N GLN A 240 39.36 -25.42 21.64
CA GLN A 240 40.50 -25.55 22.54
C GLN A 240 40.60 -24.35 23.47
N ARG A 241 41.03 -24.61 24.70
CA ARG A 241 41.33 -23.56 25.68
C ARG A 241 42.68 -22.94 25.32
N TYR A 242 42.69 -21.66 25.01
CA TYR A 242 43.91 -20.95 24.58
C TYR A 242 44.66 -20.32 25.76
N GLY A 243 43.94 -19.73 26.72
CA GLY A 243 44.52 -19.10 27.91
C GLY A 243 43.71 -17.92 28.45
N CYS A 244 44.12 -17.37 29.58
CA CYS A 244 43.50 -16.18 30.16
C CYS A 244 43.96 -14.92 29.41
N VAL A 245 43.03 -14.01 29.12
CA VAL A 245 43.29 -12.75 28.36
C VAL A 245 42.93 -11.50 29.16
N GLY A 246 42.71 -11.67 30.45
CA GLY A 246 42.39 -10.65 31.45
C GLY A 246 41.82 -11.31 32.69
N SER A 247 41.52 -10.51 33.71
CA SER A 247 40.81 -11.00 34.89
C SER A 247 39.38 -11.38 34.50
N GLY A 248 38.99 -12.61 34.79
CA GLY A 248 37.65 -13.15 34.55
C GLY A 248 37.37 -13.64 33.12
N LEU A 249 38.33 -13.65 32.19
CA LEU A 249 38.10 -14.03 30.79
C LEU A 249 39.04 -15.15 30.31
N GLN A 250 38.44 -16.26 29.87
CA GLN A 250 39.11 -17.38 29.23
C GLN A 250 38.93 -17.31 27.72
N ARG A 251 40.05 -17.28 27.00
CA ARG A 251 40.05 -17.40 25.55
C ARG A 251 39.94 -18.85 25.12
N PHE A 252 39.05 -19.09 24.18
CA PHE A 252 38.91 -20.32 23.42
C PHE A 252 39.22 -20.07 21.96
N GLU A 253 39.77 -21.08 21.30
CA GLU A 253 40.09 -21.07 19.88
C GLU A 253 39.50 -22.32 19.22
N SER A 254 38.90 -22.18 18.04
CA SER A 254 38.53 -23.33 17.22
C SER A 254 39.00 -23.13 15.79
N GLU A 255 39.47 -24.22 15.16
CA GLU A 255 39.58 -24.28 13.71
C GLU A 255 38.16 -24.24 13.10
N VAL A 256 38.01 -23.47 12.03
CA VAL A 256 36.78 -23.31 11.27
C VAL A 256 36.96 -23.87 9.87
N ALA A 257 36.05 -24.75 9.46
CA ALA A 257 36.06 -25.38 8.15
C ALA A 257 34.74 -25.17 7.40
N ASP A 258 34.65 -25.77 6.21
CA ASP A 258 33.46 -25.78 5.34
C ASP A 258 33.07 -24.41 4.79
N PHE A 259 34.05 -23.53 4.60
CA PHE A 259 33.85 -22.34 3.78
C PHE A 259 33.80 -22.71 2.30
N GLY A 260 32.81 -22.21 1.58
CA GLY A 260 32.71 -22.27 0.13
C GLY A 260 33.88 -21.55 -0.57
N PRO A 261 34.15 -21.91 -1.85
CA PRO A 261 35.28 -21.37 -2.62
C PRO A 261 35.18 -19.87 -2.91
N TYR A 262 33.98 -19.29 -2.87
CA TYR A 262 33.71 -17.89 -3.17
C TYR A 262 33.21 -17.11 -1.95
N GLU A 263 33.36 -17.68 -0.76
CA GLU A 263 32.88 -17.06 0.47
C GLU A 263 33.90 -16.08 1.05
N GLU A 264 33.36 -14.94 1.50
CA GLU A 264 34.05 -13.95 2.33
C GLU A 264 34.26 -14.54 3.74
N TRP A 265 35.23 -15.44 3.85
CA TRP A 265 35.42 -16.28 5.05
C TRP A 265 35.54 -15.48 6.34
N TYR A 266 36.15 -14.29 6.29
CA TYR A 266 36.37 -13.47 7.49
C TYR A 266 35.04 -12.93 8.01
N HIS A 267 34.19 -12.40 7.12
CA HIS A 267 32.87 -11.91 7.46
C HIS A 267 31.99 -13.02 8.05
N LEU A 268 31.98 -14.20 7.41
CA LEU A 268 31.29 -15.37 7.94
C LEU A 268 31.84 -15.79 9.30
N CYS A 269 33.17 -15.86 9.44
CA CYS A 269 33.83 -16.27 10.66
C CYS A 269 33.43 -15.39 11.84
N THR A 270 33.35 -14.07 11.67
CA THR A 270 32.98 -13.14 12.74
C THR A 270 31.53 -13.25 13.21
N ALA A 271 30.70 -14.02 12.49
CA ALA A 271 29.31 -14.24 12.83
C ALA A 271 29.00 -15.64 13.37
N ILE A 272 29.99 -16.54 13.48
CA ILE A 272 29.77 -17.92 13.94
C ILE A 272 29.47 -17.93 15.44
N PRO A 273 28.22 -18.22 15.86
CA PRO A 273 27.88 -18.25 17.26
C PRO A 273 28.47 -19.48 17.93
N TYR A 274 28.88 -19.35 19.18
CA TYR A 274 29.22 -20.48 20.02
C TYR A 274 28.33 -20.53 21.26
N GLN A 275 27.65 -21.66 21.44
CA GLN A 275 26.77 -21.87 22.59
C GLN A 275 27.53 -22.54 23.73
N TRP A 276 27.56 -21.86 24.89
CA TRP A 276 28.16 -22.38 26.12
C TRP A 276 27.24 -22.08 27.30
N TRP A 277 26.82 -23.12 28.02
CA TRP A 277 25.94 -23.04 29.21
C TRP A 277 24.69 -22.17 28.99
N GLY A 278 24.01 -22.35 27.86
CA GLY A 278 22.77 -21.63 27.53
C GLY A 278 22.98 -20.16 27.12
N LYS A 279 24.22 -19.69 26.98
CA LYS A 279 24.55 -18.37 26.45
C LYS A 279 25.20 -18.50 25.08
N THR A 280 24.94 -17.51 24.22
CA THR A 280 25.58 -17.39 22.91
C THR A 280 26.71 -16.39 22.99
N TYR A 281 27.88 -16.81 22.53
CA TYR A 281 29.07 -15.99 22.43
C TYR A 281 29.39 -15.73 20.96
N LEU A 282 29.68 -14.47 20.64
CA LEU A 282 30.17 -14.10 19.32
C LEU A 282 31.71 -14.07 19.32
N PRO A 283 32.33 -14.30 18.16
CA PRO A 283 33.77 -14.22 18.00
C PRO A 283 34.31 -12.84 18.37
N VAL A 284 35.44 -12.82 19.08
CA VAL A 284 36.21 -11.59 19.29
C VAL A 284 37.21 -11.35 18.17
N LYS A 285 37.65 -12.42 17.49
CA LYS A 285 38.65 -12.35 16.43
C LYS A 285 38.58 -13.57 15.52
N CYS A 286 38.92 -13.35 14.26
CA CYS A 286 39.15 -14.38 13.26
C CYS A 286 40.57 -14.27 12.71
N GLU A 287 41.25 -15.40 12.54
CA GLU A 287 42.64 -15.46 12.09
C GLU A 287 42.83 -16.50 10.99
N SER A 288 43.69 -16.19 10.03
CA SER A 288 44.12 -17.14 9.00
C SER A 288 45.60 -17.43 9.19
N ARG A 289 45.95 -18.70 9.39
CA ARG A 289 47.33 -19.16 9.60
C ARG A 289 47.73 -20.09 8.46
N LYS A 290 48.90 -19.85 7.86
CA LYS A 290 49.48 -20.76 6.86
C LYS A 290 50.49 -21.69 7.54
N SER A 291 50.31 -23.00 7.36
CA SER A 291 51.21 -24.03 7.89
C SER A 291 51.40 -25.11 6.84
N TRP A 292 52.66 -25.42 6.48
CA TRP A 292 53.02 -26.42 5.47
C TRP A 292 52.22 -26.33 4.16
N GLY A 293 52.07 -25.10 3.63
CA GLY A 293 51.33 -24.85 2.39
C GLY A 293 49.80 -24.93 2.50
N LYS A 294 49.25 -25.26 3.68
CA LYS A 294 47.81 -25.26 3.95
C LYS A 294 47.40 -24.00 4.72
N THR A 295 46.37 -23.32 4.25
CA THR A 295 45.74 -22.21 4.98
C THR A 295 44.66 -22.78 5.90
N ARG A 296 44.77 -22.50 7.19
CA ARG A 296 43.76 -22.83 8.20
C ARG A 296 43.18 -21.57 8.79
N ARG A 297 41.89 -21.60 9.12
CA ARG A 297 41.15 -20.47 9.66
C ARG A 297 40.72 -20.79 11.08
N TYR A 298 40.85 -19.82 11.96
CA TYR A 298 40.58 -19.95 13.38
C TYR A 298 39.64 -18.83 13.82
N VAL A 299 38.77 -19.18 14.75
CA VAL A 299 37.87 -18.25 15.43
C VAL A 299 38.22 -18.26 16.91
N LEU A 300 38.18 -17.09 17.53
CA LEU A 300 38.53 -16.90 18.93
C LEU A 300 37.33 -16.31 19.68
N TYR A 301 37.07 -16.84 20.87
CA TYR A 301 35.99 -16.43 21.76
C TYR A 301 36.57 -16.10 23.14
N ASP A 302 36.11 -15.01 23.75
CA ASP A 302 36.42 -14.69 25.14
C ASP A 302 35.18 -14.98 25.99
N ILE A 303 35.28 -15.98 26.85
CA ILE A 303 34.17 -16.46 27.67
C ILE A 303 34.46 -16.15 29.14
N PRO A 304 33.52 -15.52 29.87
CA PRO A 304 33.67 -15.28 31.31
C PRO A 304 33.90 -16.57 32.10
N THR A 305 34.90 -16.55 32.99
CA THR A 305 35.23 -17.66 33.88
C THR A 305 35.79 -17.16 35.21
N ASP A 306 35.66 -17.95 36.26
CA ASP A 306 36.33 -17.81 37.54
C ASP A 306 37.76 -18.38 37.56
N GLN A 307 38.15 -19.14 36.52
CA GLN A 307 39.47 -19.79 36.43
C GLN A 307 40.60 -18.84 36.04
N CYS A 308 40.28 -17.62 35.60
CA CYS A 308 41.23 -16.58 35.26
C CYS A 308 41.12 -15.46 36.30
N ALA A 309 42.04 -15.44 37.27
CA ALA A 309 42.13 -14.41 38.31
C ALA A 309 42.94 -13.21 37.84
#